data_AF-A0A7K2ZND3-F1
#
_entry.id   AF-A0A7K2ZND3-F1
#
_cell.length_a   1.000
_cell.length_b   1.000
_cell.length_c   1.000
_cell.angle_alpha   90.00
_cell.angle_beta   90.00
_cell.angle_gamma   90.00
#
_symmetry.space_group_name_H-M   'P 1'
#
loop_
_entity.id
_entity.type
_entity.pdbx_description
1 polymer ?
#
loop_
_entity_poly.entity_id
_entity_poly.type
_entity_poly.pdbx_seq_one_letter_code
_entity_poly.pdbx_strand_id
1 'polypeptide(L)'
;ALTATQTALAAEHAAVYGYGVLGGRITGKRRTEASAAYDGHRARRDALMRTVRDLGGAPVAADAAYALPFAVTDTASALRLAAVLEDRVAGVYSDLV
;
A
#
# COMPACT_ATOMS: atom_id res chain seq x y z
N ALA A 1 17.40 6.61 -8.33
CA ALA A 1 17.27 5.84 -7.08
C ALA A 1 16.36 6.54 -6.08
N LEU A 2 16.80 7.61 -5.40
CA LEU A 2 16.03 8.25 -4.32
C LEU A 2 14.60 8.64 -4.72
N THR A 3 14.40 9.30 -5.87
CA THR A 3 13.07 9.67 -6.35
C THR A 3 12.15 8.45 -6.52
N ALA A 4 12.63 7.38 -7.17
CA ALA A 4 11.85 6.16 -7.36
C ALA A 4 11.53 5.47 -6.02
N THR A 5 12.49 5.43 -5.09
CA THR A 5 12.26 4.90 -3.73
C THR A 5 11.22 5.72 -2.96
N GLN A 6 11.20 7.04 -3.10
CA GLN A 6 10.18 7.90 -2.50
C GLN A 6 8.80 7.68 -3.13
N THR A 7 8.73 7.51 -4.45
CA THR A 7 7.48 7.17 -5.14
C THR A 7 6.93 5.84 -4.66
N ALA A 8 7.78 4.82 -4.53
CA ALA A 8 7.40 3.52 -3.97
C ALA A 8 6.94 3.64 -2.52
N LEU A 9 7.61 4.44 -1.69
CA LEU A 9 7.21 4.67 -0.30
C LEU A 9 5.83 5.34 -0.20
N ALA A 10 5.56 6.33 -1.05
CA ALA A 10 4.25 6.97 -1.13
C ALA A 10 3.14 5.98 -1.55
N ALA A 11 3.43 5.10 -2.52
CA ALA A 11 2.51 4.05 -2.94
C ALA A 11 2.22 3.05 -1.82
N GLU A 12 3.24 2.64 -1.05
CA GLU A 12 3.08 1.75 0.09
C GLU A 12 2.25 2.38 1.22
N HIS A 13 2.39 3.68 1.48
CA HIS A 13 1.50 4.37 2.44
C HIS A 13 0.03 4.29 2.02
N ALA A 14 -0.26 4.53 0.74
CA ALA A 14 -1.61 4.44 0.19
C ALA A 14 -2.15 2.99 0.25
N ALA A 15 -1.31 1.99 -0.03
CA ALA A 15 -1.67 0.57 0.06
C ALA A 15 -2.01 0.15 1.50
N VAL A 16 -1.18 0.54 2.47
CA VAL A 16 -1.46 0.28 3.90
C VAL A 16 -2.78 0.93 4.32
N TYR A 17 -3.05 2.17 3.92
CA TYR A 17 -4.33 2.82 4.19
C TYR A 17 -5.51 2.04 3.58
N GLY A 18 -5.43 1.69 2.29
CA GLY A 18 -6.50 0.99 1.59
C GLY A 18 -6.79 -0.42 2.13
N TYR A 19 -5.75 -1.15 2.52
CA TYR A 19 -5.90 -2.46 3.17
C TYR A 19 -6.53 -2.35 4.58
N GLY A 20 -6.30 -1.25 5.29
CA GLY A 20 -7.02 -0.93 6.52
C GLY A 20 -8.53 -0.74 6.30
N VAL A 21 -8.92 -0.06 5.21
CA VAL A 21 -10.33 0.16 4.86
C VAL A 21 -11.05 -1.13 4.50
N LEU A 22 -10.42 -1.99 3.67
CA LEU A 22 -11.07 -3.23 3.21
C LEU A 22 -11.17 -4.30 4.31
N GLY A 23 -10.26 -4.30 5.30
CA GLY A 23 -10.27 -5.27 6.41
C GLY A 23 -11.59 -5.32 7.19
N GLY A 24 -12.33 -4.21 7.24
CA GLY A 24 -13.65 -4.13 7.86
C GLY A 24 -14.80 -4.73 7.05
N ARG A 25 -14.58 -5.14 5.79
CA ARG A 25 -15.62 -5.61 4.84
C ARG A 25 -15.42 -7.04 4.36
N ILE A 26 -14.39 -7.71 4.85
CA ILE A 26 -14.01 -9.06 4.44
C ILE A 26 -14.00 -9.99 5.65
N THR A 27 -14.52 -11.21 5.48
CA THR A 27 -14.62 -12.23 6.53
C THR A 27 -13.96 -13.55 6.12
N GLY A 28 -13.79 -14.46 7.10
CA GLY A 28 -13.25 -15.80 6.87
C GLY A 28 -11.86 -15.81 6.24
N LYS A 29 -11.61 -16.77 5.33
CA LYS A 29 -10.31 -16.95 4.66
C LYS A 29 -9.81 -15.69 3.96
N ARG A 30 -10.71 -14.94 3.32
CA ARG A 30 -10.37 -13.69 2.63
C ARG A 30 -9.86 -12.61 3.59
N ARG A 31 -10.31 -12.62 4.84
CA ARG A 31 -9.81 -11.70 5.88
C ARG A 31 -8.37 -12.03 6.24
N THR A 32 -8.04 -13.32 6.36
CA THR A 32 -6.66 -13.76 6.62
C THR A 32 -5.73 -13.38 5.47
N GLU A 33 -6.16 -13.57 4.22
CA GLU A 33 -5.40 -13.12 3.03
C GLU A 33 -5.17 -11.60 3.04
N ALA A 34 -6.21 -10.81 3.33
CA ALA A 34 -6.13 -9.36 3.44
C ALA A 34 -5.20 -8.89 4.57
N SER A 35 -5.23 -9.55 5.74
CA SER A 35 -4.33 -9.25 6.85
C SER A 35 -2.87 -9.56 6.49
N ALA A 36 -2.60 -10.69 5.83
CA ALA A 36 -1.25 -11.01 5.38
C ALA A 36 -0.72 -10.00 4.36
N ALA A 37 -1.57 -9.57 3.41
CA ALA A 37 -1.20 -8.52 2.45
C ALA A 37 -0.92 -7.18 3.14
N TYR A 38 -1.77 -6.77 4.09
CA TYR A 38 -1.57 -5.57 4.92
C TYR A 38 -0.21 -5.60 5.63
N ASP A 39 0.13 -6.70 6.29
CA ASP A 39 1.40 -6.86 6.99
C ASP A 39 2.59 -6.82 6.01
N GLY A 40 2.45 -7.43 4.83
CA GLY A 40 3.44 -7.37 3.75
C GLY A 40 3.72 -5.93 3.29
N HIS A 41 2.68 -5.12 3.06
CA HIS A 41 2.84 -3.71 2.72
C HIS A 41 3.50 -2.90 3.83
N ARG A 42 3.15 -3.15 5.11
CA ARG A 42 3.83 -2.48 6.24
C ARG A 42 5.31 -2.80 6.29
N ALA A 43 5.68 -4.08 6.10
CA ALA A 43 7.07 -4.49 6.08
C ALA A 43 7.85 -3.82 4.94
N ARG A 44 7.27 -3.76 3.74
CA ARG A 44 7.86 -3.09 2.57
C ARG A 44 8.02 -1.59 2.77
N ARG A 45 6.97 -0.90 3.26
CA ARG A 45 7.03 0.51 3.65
C ARG A 45 8.19 0.79 4.61
N ASP A 46 8.31 -0.03 5.65
CA ASP A 46 9.34 0.14 6.67
C ASP A 46 10.75 -0.10 6.10
N ALA A 47 10.90 -1.01 5.13
CA ALA A 47 12.14 -1.20 4.38
C ALA A 47 12.47 0.02 3.50
N LEU A 48 11.51 0.54 2.73
CA LEU A 48 11.70 1.71 1.89
C LEU A 48 12.05 2.96 2.71
N MET A 49 11.47 3.15 3.89
CA MET A 49 11.85 4.24 4.79
C MET A 49 13.32 4.17 5.22
N ARG A 50 13.87 2.97 5.41
CA ARG A 50 15.31 2.79 5.69
C ARG A 50 16.13 3.11 4.44
N THR A 51 15.75 2.55 3.29
CA THR A 51 16.43 2.80 2.02
C THR A 51 16.48 4.29 1.65
N VAL A 52 15.40 5.04 1.87
CA VAL A 52 15.41 6.50 1.64
C VAL A 52 16.45 7.21 2.52
N ARG A 53 16.56 6.83 3.79
CA ARG A 53 17.58 7.40 4.71
C ARG A 53 18.99 7.02 4.29
N ASP A 54 19.19 5.77 3.88
CA ASP A 54 20.50 5.28 3.40
C ASP A 54 20.93 6.00 2.11
N LEU A 55 19.97 6.45 1.30
CA LEU A 55 20.19 7.31 0.13
C LEU A 55 20.33 8.80 0.47
N GLY A 56 20.36 9.17 1.75
CA GLY A 56 20.52 10.55 2.22
C GLY A 56 19.23 11.40 2.19
N GLY A 57 18.08 10.79 1.94
CA GLY A 57 16.79 11.46 1.91
C GLY A 57 16.02 11.40 3.23
N ALA A 58 15.06 12.31 3.40
CA ALA A 58 14.04 12.22 4.45
C ALA A 58 12.82 11.43 3.91
N PRO A 59 12.40 10.32 4.53
CA PRO A 59 11.24 9.53 4.07
C PRO A 59 9.97 10.38 3.98
N VAL A 60 9.25 10.28 2.86
CA VAL A 60 7.94 10.93 2.72
C VAL A 60 6.98 10.42 3.79
N ALA A 61 6.29 11.35 4.46
CA ALA A 61 5.29 11.02 5.47
C ALA A 61 4.02 10.45 4.82
N ALA A 62 3.30 9.63 5.57
CA ALA A 62 1.95 9.22 5.17
C ALA A 62 0.99 10.41 5.28
N ASP A 63 0.05 10.51 4.35
CA ASP A 63 -1.07 11.43 4.47
C ASP A 63 -2.06 10.94 5.53
N ALA A 64 -2.85 11.86 6.08
CA ALA A 64 -3.90 11.52 7.05
C ALA A 64 -5.01 10.64 6.44
N ALA A 65 -5.26 10.77 5.14
CA ALA A 65 -6.22 9.97 4.39
C ALA A 65 -5.87 9.95 2.89
N TYR A 66 -6.32 8.90 2.20
CA TYR A 66 -6.14 8.74 0.76
C TYR A 66 -7.49 8.62 0.06
N ALA A 67 -7.61 9.28 -1.10
CA ALA A 67 -8.80 9.15 -1.93
C ALA A 67 -8.93 7.73 -2.49
N LEU A 68 -10.06 7.08 -2.24
CA LEU A 68 -10.37 5.78 -2.81
C LEU A 68 -10.90 5.95 -4.24
N PRO A 69 -10.54 5.04 -5.18
CA PRO A 69 -10.98 5.11 -6.58
C PRO A 69 -12.50 4.94 -6.74
N PHE A 70 -13.18 4.39 -5.74
CA PHE A 70 -14.62 4.20 -5.68
C PHE A 70 -15.04 3.92 -4.22
N ALA A 71 -16.34 4.00 -3.94
CA ALA A 71 -16.88 3.61 -2.64
C ALA A 71 -16.71 2.10 -2.40
N VAL A 72 -16.20 1.74 -1.23
CA VAL A 72 -16.09 0.35 -0.77
C VAL A 72 -17.25 0.10 0.18
N THR A 73 -18.30 -0.57 -0.27
CA THR A 73 -19.53 -0.79 0.49
C THR A 73 -19.74 -2.26 0.87
N ASP A 74 -19.07 -3.18 0.19
CA ASP A 74 -19.25 -4.63 0.32
C ASP A 74 -17.93 -5.39 0.06
N THR A 75 -17.98 -6.72 0.16
CA THR A 75 -16.81 -7.58 -0.09
C THR A 75 -16.34 -7.52 -1.55
N ALA A 76 -17.23 -7.37 -2.52
CA ALA A 76 -16.86 -7.34 -3.94
C ALA A 76 -16.07 -6.06 -4.29
N SER A 77 -16.55 -4.91 -3.83
CA SER A 77 -15.85 -3.63 -3.94
C SER A 77 -14.54 -3.63 -3.14
N ALA A 78 -14.47 -4.31 -1.99
CA ALA A 78 -13.25 -4.48 -1.22
C ALA A 78 -12.17 -5.28 -1.98
N LEU A 79 -12.55 -6.38 -2.64
CA LEU A 79 -11.62 -7.17 -3.47
C LEU A 79 -11.18 -6.41 -4.72
N ARG A 80 -12.08 -5.65 -5.34
CA ARG A 80 -11.72 -4.76 -6.45
C ARG A 80 -10.73 -3.69 -6.01
N LEU A 81 -10.90 -3.12 -4.81
CA LEU A 81 -9.95 -2.15 -4.27
C LEU A 81 -8.57 -2.78 -4.10
N ALA A 82 -8.49 -3.98 -3.50
CA ALA A 82 -7.23 -4.70 -3.35
C ALA A 82 -6.52 -4.86 -4.70
N ALA A 83 -7.22 -5.32 -5.74
CA ALA A 83 -6.64 -5.45 -7.08
C ALA A 83 -6.07 -4.13 -7.64
N VAL A 84 -6.78 -3.01 -7.46
CA VAL A 84 -6.31 -1.69 -7.91
C VAL A 84 -5.08 -1.23 -7.13
N LEU A 85 -5.02 -1.52 -5.83
CA LEU A 85 -3.85 -1.19 -5.01
C LEU A 85 -2.62 -2.00 -5.43
N GLU A 86 -2.77 -3.31 -5.62
CA GLU A 86 -1.67 -4.18 -6.06
C GLU A 86 -1.13 -3.77 -7.44
N ASP A 87 -2.01 -3.46 -8.39
CA ASP A 87 -1.61 -3.02 -9.74
C ASP A 87 -0.82 -1.71 -9.70
N ARG A 88 -1.29 -0.72 -8.91
CA ARG A 88 -0.58 0.55 -8.73
C ARG A 88 0.77 0.38 -8.04
N VAL A 89 0.84 -0.45 -7.01
CA VAL A 89 2.09 -0.74 -6.31
C VAL A 89 3.05 -1.44 -7.27
N ALA A 90 2.61 -2.46 -8.00
CA ALA A 90 3.44 -3.17 -8.97
C ALA A 90 4.02 -2.22 -10.04
N GLY A 91 3.21 -1.31 -10.57
CA GLY A 91 3.64 -0.31 -11.55
C GLY A 91 4.68 0.68 -11.01
N VAL A 92 4.62 1.06 -9.73
CA VAL A 92 5.65 1.94 -9.14
C VAL A 92 6.93 1.16 -8.83
N TYR A 93 6.82 -0.10 -8.43
CA TYR A 93 7.97 -0.95 -8.15
C TYR A 93 8.78 -1.29 -9.41
N SER A 94 8.20 -1.25 -10.61
CA SER A 94 8.97 -1.44 -11.85
C SER A 94 10.00 -0.34 -12.09
N ASP A 95 9.85 0.82 -11.45
CA ASP A 95 10.84 1.91 -11.53
C ASP A 95 12.04 1.70 -10.57
N LEU A 96 12.01 0.65 -9.75
CA LEU A 96 13.08 0.31 -8.80
C LEU A 96 14.09 -0.72 -9.33
N VAL A 97 13.82 -1.37 -10.46
CA VAL A 97 14.66 -2.43 -11.05
C VAL A 97 15.57 -1.93 -12.16
#